data_AF-C0BTG0-F1
#
_entry.id   AF-C0BTG0-F1
#
_cell.length_a   1.000
_cell.length_b   1.000
_cell.length_c   1.000
_cell.angle_alpha   90.00
_cell.angle_beta   90.00
_cell.angle_gamma   90.00
#
_symmetry.space_group_name_H-M   'P 1'
#
loop_
_entity.id
_entity.type
_entity.pdbx_description
1 polymer ?
#
loop_
_entity_poly.entity_id
_entity_poly.type
_entity_poly.pdbx_seq_one_letter_code
_entity_poly.pdbx_strand_id
1 'polypeptide(L)' 'MNENSDIIFVPDDSASHEWTERDSELVEEYAAQLMSMSI' A
#
# COMPACT_ATOMS: atom_id res chain seq x y z
N MET A 1 -6.37 6.32 -40.02
CA MET A 1 -5.66 6.47 -38.74
C MET A 1 -6.71 6.58 -37.64
N ASN A 2 -6.93 5.48 -36.92
CA ASN A 2 -7.66 5.47 -35.67
C ASN A 2 -6.92 4.51 -34.76
N GLU A 3 -5.78 4.99 -34.25
CA GLU A 3 -4.95 4.27 -33.29
C GLU A 3 -5.68 4.27 -31.95
N ASN A 4 -6.71 3.42 -31.83
CA ASN A 4 -7.16 2.96 -30.52
C ASN A 4 -6.13 1.92 -30.09
N SER A 5 -4.96 2.40 -29.66
CA SER A 5 -4.03 1.58 -28.89
C SER A 5 -4.78 1.15 -27.63
N ASP A 6 -5.24 -0.09 -27.63
CA ASP A 6 -5.89 -0.76 -26.51
C ASP A 6 -4.96 -0.61 -25.29
N ILE A 7 -5.26 0.33 -24.40
CA ILE A 7 -4.45 0.58 -23.20
C ILE A 7 -4.72 -0.61 -22.28
N ILE A 8 -3.83 -1.61 -22.35
CA ILE A 8 -3.86 -2.73 -21.42
C ILE A 8 -3.47 -2.19 -20.04
N PHE A 9 -4.47 -1.96 -19.18
CA PHE A 9 -4.24 -1.77 -17.75
C PHE A 9 -3.79 -3.11 -17.18
N VAL A 10 -2.48 -3.36 -17.20
CA VAL A 10 -1.86 -4.38 -16.37
C VAL A 10 -1.84 -3.78 -14.97
N PRO A 11 -2.63 -4.27 -13.99
CA PRO A 11 -2.46 -3.85 -12.62
C PRO A 11 -1.01 -4.19 -12.25
N ASP A 12 -0.25 -3.17 -11.86
CA ASP A 12 1.10 -3.35 -11.36
C ASP A 12 0.97 -4.24 -10.11
N ASP A 13 1.32 -5.51 -10.25
CA ASP A 13 1.17 -6.53 -9.22
C ASP A 13 1.94 -6.16 -7.94
N SER A 14 2.85 -5.17 -8.02
CA SER A 14 3.52 -4.57 -6.86
C SER A 14 2.58 -3.88 -5.86
N ALA A 15 1.32 -3.60 -6.24
CA ALA A 15 0.29 -3.13 -5.30
C ALA A 15 -0.41 -4.28 -4.54
N SER A 16 -0.16 -5.55 -4.90
CA SER A 16 -0.63 -6.73 -4.19
C SER A 16 0.31 -7.07 -3.03
N HIS A 17 0.51 -6.13 -2.11
CA HIS A 17 1.18 -6.45 -0.84
C HIS A 17 0.20 -7.22 0.05
N GLU A 18 0.49 -8.50 0.28
CA GLU A 18 -0.28 -9.31 1.23
C GLU A 18 0.05 -8.87 2.66
N TRP A 19 -0.98 -8.60 3.45
CA TRP A 19 -0.80 -8.26 4.86
C TRP A 19 -0.19 -9.43 5.61
N THR A 20 0.98 -9.21 6.18
CA THR A 20 1.66 -10.15 7.05
C THR A 20 1.49 -9.75 8.51
N GLU A 21 1.81 -10.66 9.42
CA GLU A 21 1.87 -10.37 10.87
C GLU A 21 2.82 -9.19 11.16
N ARG A 22 3.86 -9.02 10.34
CA ARG A 22 4.81 -7.92 10.48
C ARG A 22 4.22 -6.56 10.13
N ASP A 23 3.31 -6.51 9.15
CA ASP A 23 2.58 -5.29 8.80
C ASP A 23 1.66 -4.87 9.95
N SER A 24 1.12 -5.85 10.69
CA SER A 24 0.30 -5.57 11.88
C SER A 24 1.13 -4.96 13.01
N GLU A 25 2.32 -5.53 13.30
CA GLU A 25 3.26 -4.98 14.29
C GLU A 25 3.66 -3.53 13.96
N LEU A 26 4.01 -3.26 12.70
CA LEU A 26 4.40 -1.92 12.26
C LEU A 26 3.28 -0.88 12.44
N VAL A 27 2.02 -1.27 12.19
CA VAL A 27 0.86 -0.40 12.42
C VAL A 27 0.67 -0.09 13.90
N GLU A 28 0.84 -1.09 14.77
CA GLU A 28 0.73 -0.92 16.22
C GLU A 28 1.85 -0.02 16.77
N GLU A 29 3.09 -0.20 16.32
CA GLU A 29 4.22 0.67 16.68
C GLU A 29 3.99 2.12 16.23
N TYR A 30 3.50 2.30 15.00
CA TYR A 30 3.19 3.63 14.47
C TYR A 30 2.08 4.33 15.27
N ALA A 31 1.03 3.58 15.65
CA ALA A 31 -0.02 4.10 16.51
C ALA A 31 0.52 4.52 17.89
N ALA A 32 1.40 3.72 18.50
CA ALA A 32 2.03 4.05 19.77
C ALA A 32 2.91 5.31 19.68
N GLN A 33 3.66 5.47 18.59
CA GLN A 33 4.48 6.65 18.34
C GLN A 33 3.63 7.93 18.22
N LEU A 34 2.51 7.89 17.48
CA LEU A 34 1.59 9.02 17.37
C LEU A 34 1.00 9.42 18.72
N MET A 35 0.65 8.45 19.56
CA MET A 35 0.16 8.70 20.92
C MET A 35 1.23 9.33 21.81
N SER A 36 2.47 8.88 21.69
CA SER A 36 3.61 9.46 22.43
C SER A 36 3.99 10.86 21.97
N MET A 37 3.72 11.20 20.71
CA MET A 37 4.09 12.50 20.11
C MET A 37 3.03 13.58 20.32
N SER A 38 1.86 13.20 20.84
CA SER A 38 0.73 14.10 21.14
C SER A 38 0.74 14.62 22.60
N ILE A 39 1.90 14.63 23.25
CA ILE A 39 2.11 15.13 24.63
C ILE A 39 2.84 16.47 24.65
#